data_AF-D1AP01-F1
#
_entry.id   AF-D1AP01-F1
#
_cell.length_a   1.000
_cell.length_b   1.000
_cell.length_c   1.000
_cell.angle_alpha   90.00
_cell.angle_beta   90.00
_cell.angle_gamma   90.00
#
_symmetry.space_group_name_H-M   'P 1'
#
loop_
_entity.id
_entity.type
_entity.pdbx_description
1 polymer ?
#
loop_
_entity_poly.entity_id
_entity_poly.type
_entity_poly.pdbx_seq_one_letter_code
_entity_poly.pdbx_strand_id
1 'polypeptide(L)'
;MKKMLLVLLTLGVIFSCGKKEEPKADDAATETQTETTAEPAKEDAAATEGATFKDAEVQKYVDDYKAYIKEVSEAVAANDATKIADLGTKAQEWATKSQEITTKLANDPEEAKKFGEELTRLSQEYADEMAKMAK
;
A
#
# COMPACT_ATOMS: atom_id res chain seq x y z
N MET A 1 -16.09 30.25 -15.78
CA MET A 1 -15.67 31.68 -15.75
C MET A 1 -15.80 32.20 -14.33
N LYS A 2 -14.69 32.75 -13.79
CA LYS A 2 -14.60 33.92 -12.89
C LYS A 2 -15.74 34.08 -11.85
N LYS A 3 -15.51 33.85 -10.55
CA LYS A 3 -14.94 34.84 -9.60
C LYS A 3 -14.83 34.15 -8.23
N MET A 4 -13.62 34.04 -7.66
CA MET A 4 -13.03 34.95 -6.65
C MET A 4 -13.63 34.81 -5.25
N LEU A 5 -12.80 34.25 -4.34
CA LEU A 5 -12.60 34.56 -2.91
C LEU A 5 -11.42 33.66 -2.51
N LEU A 6 -10.15 34.08 -2.50
CA LEU A 6 -9.50 35.16 -1.74
C LEU A 6 -9.99 35.16 -0.29
N VAL A 7 -9.12 34.76 0.64
CA VAL A 7 -8.83 35.41 1.93
C VAL A 7 -8.30 34.39 2.95
N LEU A 8 -7.00 34.55 3.20
CA LEU A 8 -6.26 34.52 4.46
C LEU A 8 -6.20 33.23 5.31
N LEU A 9 -5.02 32.62 5.45
CA LEU A 9 -3.91 32.97 6.37
C LEU A 9 -4.28 32.69 7.84
N THR A 10 -3.80 31.56 8.37
CA THR A 10 -3.08 31.49 9.66
C THR A 10 -2.43 30.11 9.79
N LEU A 11 -1.15 30.03 9.44
CA LEU A 11 -0.26 29.01 10.00
C LEU A 11 -0.19 29.26 11.51
N GLY A 12 -0.72 28.32 12.29
CA GLY A 12 -0.58 28.28 13.74
C GLY A 12 0.32 27.13 14.15
N VAL A 13 1.63 27.32 14.06
CA VAL A 13 2.61 26.51 14.79
C VAL A 13 2.81 27.15 16.15
N ILE A 14 2.49 26.42 17.22
CA ILE A 14 3.11 26.64 18.53
C ILE A 14 3.46 25.27 19.12
N PHE A 15 4.62 24.79 18.70
CA PHE A 15 5.39 23.82 19.45
C PHE A 15 5.96 24.53 20.68
N SER A 16 5.48 24.15 21.86
CA SER A 16 5.94 24.72 23.12
C SER A 16 7.22 24.01 23.58
N CYS A 17 8.27 24.83 23.78
CA CYS A 17 9.43 24.63 24.65
C CYS A 17 10.57 23.74 24.13
N GLY A 18 11.70 24.36 23.74
CA GLY A 18 12.87 23.57 23.32
C GLY A 18 14.20 24.22 22.92
N LYS A 19 14.39 25.54 22.92
CA LYS A 19 15.72 26.24 22.92
C LYS A 19 16.59 26.15 21.62
N LYS A 20 16.97 27.37 21.16
CA LYS A 20 18.12 27.80 20.33
C LYS A 20 18.04 27.82 18.78
N GLU A 21 18.34 29.04 18.31
CA GLU A 21 18.98 29.50 17.06
C GLU A 21 18.15 29.67 15.77
N GLU A 22 18.17 30.91 15.26
CA GLU A 22 17.77 31.31 13.90
C GLU A 22 18.81 30.80 12.88
N PRO A 23 18.43 30.48 11.63
CA PRO A 23 18.44 31.54 10.62
C PRO A 23 17.29 31.49 9.60
N LYS A 24 17.12 32.64 8.94
CA LYS A 24 16.33 32.92 7.74
C LYS A 24 16.64 31.94 6.59
N ALA A 25 15.61 31.46 5.90
CA ALA A 25 15.47 31.54 4.44
C ALA A 25 14.09 31.02 4.02
N ASP A 26 13.37 31.90 3.33
CA ASP A 26 12.07 31.75 2.73
C ASP A 26 12.18 30.93 1.44
N ASP A 27 11.17 30.08 1.23
CA ASP A 27 10.57 29.64 -0.03
C ASP A 27 11.44 29.06 -1.15
N ALA A 28 11.40 27.73 -1.26
CA ALA A 28 11.43 27.03 -2.53
C ALA A 28 10.49 25.82 -2.43
N ALA A 29 9.18 26.09 -2.38
CA ALA A 29 8.19 25.10 -2.76
C ALA A 29 8.27 24.96 -4.28
N THR A 30 8.73 23.80 -4.76
CA THR A 30 8.43 23.35 -6.12
C THR A 30 7.83 21.97 -6.01
N GLU A 31 6.57 21.94 -6.41
CA GLU A 31 5.64 20.84 -6.40
C GLU A 31 6.20 19.66 -7.20
N THR A 32 6.52 18.56 -6.51
CA THR A 32 6.55 17.26 -7.18
C THR A 32 5.10 16.88 -7.43
N GLN A 33 4.62 17.18 -8.63
CA GLN A 33 3.39 16.64 -9.17
C GLN A 33 3.52 15.11 -9.25
N THR A 34 2.96 14.42 -8.26
CA THR A 34 2.70 12.98 -8.35
C THR A 34 1.45 12.80 -9.21
N GLU A 35 1.60 12.92 -10.53
CA GLU A 35 0.58 12.46 -11.46
C GLU A 35 0.67 10.93 -11.54
N THR A 36 0.11 10.23 -10.56
CA THR A 36 -0.30 8.84 -10.77
C THR A 36 -1.65 8.88 -11.45
N THR A 37 -1.59 8.96 -12.77
CA THR A 37 -2.70 8.63 -13.66
C THR A 37 -3.12 7.19 -13.37
N ALA A 38 -4.23 7.05 -12.65
CA ALA A 38 -4.96 5.80 -12.52
C ALA A 38 -5.68 5.55 -13.86
N GLU A 39 -4.98 4.93 -14.80
CA GLU A 39 -5.60 4.33 -15.97
C GLU A 39 -6.42 3.11 -15.49
N PRO A 40 -7.68 2.93 -15.94
CA PRO A 40 -8.47 1.78 -15.55
C PRO A 40 -7.81 0.54 -16.15
N ALA A 41 -7.22 -0.30 -15.29
CA ALA A 41 -6.70 -1.60 -15.65
C ALA A 41 -7.80 -2.40 -16.34
N LYS A 42 -7.60 -2.66 -17.63
CA LYS A 42 -8.42 -3.56 -18.41
C LYS A 42 -8.34 -4.94 -17.77
N GLU A 43 -9.46 -5.39 -17.23
CA GLU A 43 -9.71 -6.72 -16.71
C GLU A 43 -9.45 -7.74 -17.85
N ASP A 44 -8.26 -8.33 -17.86
CA ASP A 44 -8.02 -9.57 -18.60
C ASP A 44 -8.28 -10.71 -17.62
N ALA A 45 -9.43 -11.34 -17.82
CA ALA A 45 -9.88 -12.51 -17.09
C ALA A 45 -8.98 -13.71 -17.45
N ALA A 46 -7.82 -13.80 -16.81
CA ALA A 46 -7.04 -15.04 -16.72
C ALA A 46 -7.21 -15.59 -15.30
N ALA A 47 -7.99 -16.67 -15.22
CA ALA A 47 -8.34 -17.36 -14.00
C ALA A 47 -7.10 -17.85 -13.22
N THR A 48 -7.06 -17.50 -11.92
CA THR A 48 -6.56 -18.34 -10.80
C THR A 48 -5.15 -18.97 -10.89
N GLU A 49 -4.26 -18.49 -11.74
CA GLU A 49 -2.81 -18.74 -11.60
C GLU A 49 -2.12 -17.38 -11.54
N GLY A 50 -1.94 -16.88 -10.31
CA GLY A 50 -1.32 -15.57 -10.09
C GLY A 50 0.08 -15.46 -10.66
N ALA A 51 0.60 -14.23 -10.74
CA ALA A 51 1.90 -13.93 -11.33
C ALA A 51 3.06 -14.81 -10.77
N THR A 52 3.94 -15.26 -11.68
CA THR A 52 5.22 -15.92 -11.35
C THR A 52 6.40 -14.97 -11.48
N PHE A 53 7.44 -15.13 -10.67
CA PHE A 53 8.58 -14.21 -10.60
C PHE A 53 9.90 -14.96 -10.82
N LYS A 54 10.85 -14.34 -11.51
CA LYS A 54 12.19 -14.93 -11.73
C LYS A 54 12.98 -15.05 -10.42
N ASP A 55 12.84 -14.06 -9.54
CA ASP A 55 13.52 -14.04 -8.25
C ASP A 55 12.77 -14.92 -7.24
N ALA A 56 13.49 -15.88 -6.65
CA ALA A 56 12.91 -16.87 -5.76
C ALA A 56 12.36 -16.24 -4.47
N GLU A 57 12.92 -15.14 -3.99
CA GLU A 57 12.43 -14.47 -2.79
C GLU A 57 11.17 -13.64 -3.08
N VAL A 58 11.08 -13.04 -4.27
CA VAL A 58 9.85 -12.37 -4.74
C VAL A 58 8.73 -13.39 -4.92
N GLN A 59 9.02 -14.53 -5.55
CA GLN A 59 8.07 -15.62 -5.69
C GLN A 59 7.60 -16.11 -4.31
N LYS A 60 8.54 -16.36 -3.40
CA LYS A 60 8.23 -16.80 -2.04
C LYS A 60 7.35 -15.79 -1.29
N TYR A 61 7.63 -14.49 -1.42
CA TYR A 61 6.80 -13.45 -0.83
C TYR A 61 5.35 -13.55 -1.30
N VAL A 62 5.14 -13.67 -2.62
CA VAL A 62 3.80 -13.75 -3.21
C VAL A 62 3.07 -15.01 -2.76
N ASP A 63 3.76 -16.14 -2.73
CA ASP A 63 3.19 -17.42 -2.29
C ASP A 63 2.82 -17.41 -0.81
N ASP A 64 3.71 -16.90 0.05
CA ASP A 64 3.44 -16.74 1.48
C ASP A 64 2.27 -15.74 1.70
N TYR A 65 2.13 -14.68 0.89
CA TYR A 65 1.04 -13.71 1.02
C TYR A 65 -0.31 -14.32 0.59
N LYS A 66 -0.32 -15.14 -0.47
CA LYS A 66 -1.49 -15.95 -0.86
C LYS A 66 -1.92 -16.90 0.27
N ALA A 67 -0.95 -17.57 0.90
CA ALA A 67 -1.22 -18.44 2.06
C ALA A 67 -1.81 -17.65 3.23
N TYR A 68 -1.30 -16.45 3.49
CA TYR A 68 -1.86 -15.54 4.50
C TYR A 68 -3.32 -15.16 4.21
N ILE A 69 -3.66 -14.80 2.97
CA ILE A 69 -5.05 -14.49 2.57
C ILE A 69 -5.96 -15.71 2.77
N LYS A 70 -5.47 -16.91 2.47
CA LYS A 70 -6.21 -18.15 2.75
C LYS A 70 -6.46 -18.36 4.24
N GLU A 71 -5.47 -18.11 5.11
CA GLU A 71 -5.65 -18.16 6.57
C GLU A 71 -6.70 -17.14 7.04
N VAL A 72 -6.73 -15.95 6.44
CA VAL A 72 -7.74 -14.91 6.71
C VAL A 72 -9.13 -15.40 6.29
N SER A 73 -9.28 -15.91 5.07
CA SER A 73 -10.55 -16.44 4.57
C SER A 73 -11.09 -17.56 5.48
N GLU A 74 -10.23 -18.48 5.91
CA GLU A 74 -10.59 -19.56 6.84
C GLU A 74 -11.03 -19.02 8.20
N ALA A 75 -10.31 -18.03 8.75
CA ALA A 75 -10.65 -17.42 10.02
C ALA A 75 -11.97 -16.63 9.96
N VAL A 76 -12.22 -15.92 8.85
CA VAL A 76 -13.48 -15.22 8.58
C VAL A 76 -14.63 -16.23 8.46
N ALA A 77 -14.47 -17.29 7.69
CA ALA A 77 -15.49 -18.34 7.55
C ALA A 77 -15.80 -19.03 8.89
N ALA A 78 -14.81 -19.18 9.76
CA ALA A 78 -14.96 -19.74 11.10
C ALA A 78 -15.50 -18.73 12.15
N ASN A 79 -15.64 -17.44 11.80
CA ASN A 79 -15.93 -16.35 12.75
C ASN A 79 -14.93 -16.29 13.93
N ASP A 80 -13.66 -16.61 13.69
CA ASP A 80 -12.61 -16.65 14.71
C ASP A 80 -11.98 -15.26 14.90
N ALA A 81 -12.63 -14.44 15.73
CA ALA A 81 -12.18 -13.07 16.00
C ALA A 81 -10.76 -12.98 16.59
N THR A 82 -10.31 -14.00 17.34
CA THR A 82 -8.94 -14.02 17.89
C THR A 82 -7.93 -14.24 16.78
N LYS A 83 -8.17 -15.23 15.91
CA LYS A 83 -7.29 -15.49 14.77
C LYS A 83 -7.26 -14.33 13.79
N ILE A 84 -8.38 -13.65 13.58
CA ILE A 84 -8.46 -12.45 12.74
C ILE A 84 -7.64 -11.29 13.32
N ALA A 85 -7.66 -11.08 14.64
CA ALA A 85 -6.85 -10.06 15.30
C ALA A 85 -5.34 -10.36 15.19
N ASP A 86 -4.95 -11.64 15.39
CA ASP A 86 -3.57 -12.09 15.23
C ASP A 86 -3.08 -11.89 13.78
N LEU A 87 -3.90 -12.25 12.80
CA LEU A 87 -3.60 -12.03 11.38
C LEU A 87 -3.49 -10.54 11.04
N GLY A 88 -4.35 -9.69 11.60
CA GLY A 88 -4.27 -8.23 11.46
C GLY A 88 -2.92 -7.65 11.93
N THR A 89 -2.29 -8.25 12.94
CA THR A 89 -0.94 -7.84 13.39
C THR A 89 0.12 -8.24 12.35
N LYS A 90 0.01 -9.42 11.74
CA LYS A 90 0.93 -9.85 10.65
C LYS A 90 0.85 -8.94 9.42
N ALA A 91 -0.27 -8.24 9.19
CA ALA A 91 -0.39 -7.30 8.07
C ALA A 91 0.68 -6.19 8.09
N GLN A 92 1.14 -5.77 9.28
CA GLN A 92 2.22 -4.77 9.37
C GLN A 92 3.58 -5.33 8.93
N GLU A 93 3.88 -6.59 9.26
CA GLU A 93 5.10 -7.27 8.80
C GLU A 93 5.13 -7.39 7.28
N TRP A 94 3.96 -7.60 6.67
CA TRP A 94 3.80 -7.67 5.23
C TRP A 94 4.12 -6.36 4.51
N ALA A 95 3.80 -5.21 5.12
CA ALA A 95 4.16 -3.91 4.57
C ALA A 95 5.68 -3.67 4.57
N THR A 96 6.39 -4.14 5.59
CA THR A 96 7.87 -4.08 5.62
C THR A 96 8.48 -4.98 4.55
N LYS A 97 8.06 -6.26 4.48
CA LYS A 97 8.56 -7.20 3.47
C LYS A 97 8.27 -6.72 2.04
N SER A 98 7.12 -6.08 1.80
CA SER A 98 6.78 -5.50 0.50
C SER A 98 7.77 -4.43 0.04
N GLN A 99 8.23 -3.58 0.95
CA GLN A 99 9.23 -2.54 0.67
C GLN A 99 10.60 -3.14 0.32
N GLU A 100 11.00 -4.21 1.02
CA GLU A 100 12.23 -4.95 0.72
C GLU A 100 12.18 -5.57 -0.68
N ILE A 101 11.07 -6.21 -1.02
CA ILE A 101 10.84 -6.77 -2.36
C ILE A 101 10.84 -5.69 -3.44
N THR A 102 10.16 -4.57 -3.20
CA THR A 102 10.13 -3.44 -4.16
C THR A 102 11.54 -2.88 -4.39
N THR A 103 12.34 -2.75 -3.34
CA THR A 103 13.74 -2.30 -3.44
C THR A 103 14.58 -3.29 -4.24
N LYS A 104 14.38 -4.60 -4.05
CA LYS A 104 15.07 -5.64 -4.82
C LYS A 104 14.73 -5.58 -6.30
N LEU A 105 13.47 -5.32 -6.63
CA LEU A 105 12.97 -5.23 -8.00
C LEU A 105 13.31 -3.89 -8.69
N ALA A 106 13.94 -2.93 -8.00
CA ALA A 106 14.20 -1.59 -8.54
C ALA A 106 15.01 -1.57 -9.84
N ASN A 107 15.81 -2.61 -10.11
CA ASN A 107 16.61 -2.74 -11.33
C ASN A 107 15.95 -3.61 -12.42
N ASP A 108 14.76 -4.16 -12.18
CA ASP A 108 13.96 -4.92 -13.16
C ASP A 108 12.54 -4.31 -13.25
N PRO A 109 12.35 -3.28 -14.09
CA PRO A 109 11.08 -2.55 -14.18
C PRO A 109 9.88 -3.43 -14.60
N GLU A 110 10.12 -4.49 -15.38
CA GLU A 110 9.07 -5.41 -15.81
C GLU A 110 8.59 -6.28 -14.63
N GLU A 111 9.52 -6.86 -13.87
CA GLU A 111 9.21 -7.62 -12.65
C GLU A 111 8.61 -6.72 -11.56
N ALA A 112 9.10 -5.48 -11.41
CA ALA A 112 8.54 -4.51 -10.48
C ALA A 112 7.08 -4.16 -10.81
N LYS A 113 6.76 -3.94 -12.09
CA LYS A 113 5.39 -3.70 -12.55
C LYS A 113 4.50 -4.92 -12.27
N LYS A 114 4.95 -6.10 -12.66
CA LYS A 114 4.23 -7.37 -12.43
C LYS A 114 3.96 -7.61 -10.94
N PHE A 115 4.94 -7.29 -10.09
CA PHE A 115 4.81 -7.40 -8.64
C PHE A 115 3.78 -6.42 -8.09
N GLY A 116 3.80 -5.15 -8.54
CA GLY A 116 2.82 -4.15 -8.14
C GLY A 116 1.39 -4.52 -8.52
N GLU A 117 1.19 -5.06 -9.72
CA GLU A 117 -0.11 -5.55 -10.20
C GLU A 117 -0.61 -6.74 -9.35
N GLU A 118 0.25 -7.74 -9.11
CA GLU A 118 -0.10 -8.91 -8.30
C GLU A 118 -0.38 -8.53 -6.84
N LEU A 119 0.41 -7.63 -6.25
CA LEU A 119 0.19 -7.15 -4.88
C LEU A 119 -1.13 -6.38 -4.77
N THR A 120 -1.48 -5.58 -5.78
CA THR A 120 -2.77 -4.89 -5.83
C THR A 120 -3.92 -5.88 -5.87
N ARG A 121 -3.83 -6.90 -6.74
CA ARG A 121 -4.83 -7.98 -6.85
C ARG A 121 -5.00 -8.72 -5.52
N LEU A 122 -3.90 -9.10 -4.88
CA LEU A 122 -3.93 -9.82 -3.59
C LEU A 122 -4.46 -8.93 -2.46
N SER A 123 -4.16 -7.62 -2.47
CA SER A 123 -4.70 -6.68 -1.48
C SER A 123 -6.22 -6.51 -1.61
N GLN A 124 -6.74 -6.52 -2.84
CA GLN A 124 -8.19 -6.53 -3.09
C GLN A 124 -8.82 -7.83 -2.59
N GLU A 125 -8.22 -8.97 -2.90
CA GLU A 125 -8.67 -10.29 -2.42
C GLU A 125 -8.73 -10.34 -0.88
N TYR A 126 -7.68 -9.86 -0.20
CA TYR A 126 -7.67 -9.71 1.26
C TYR A 126 -8.81 -8.82 1.78
N ALA A 127 -9.03 -7.65 1.15
CA ALA A 127 -10.09 -6.73 1.55
C ALA A 127 -11.47 -7.35 1.35
N ASP A 128 -11.68 -8.10 0.27
CA ASP A 128 -12.93 -8.80 -0.02
C ASP A 128 -13.20 -9.92 0.99
N GLU A 129 -12.18 -10.71 1.37
CA GLU A 129 -12.31 -11.70 2.45
C GLU A 129 -12.70 -11.05 3.78
N MET A 130 -12.04 -9.95 4.16
CA MET A 130 -12.37 -9.23 5.39
C MET A 130 -13.76 -8.60 5.36
N ALA A 131 -14.20 -8.10 4.20
CA ALA A 131 -15.54 -7.53 4.03
C ALA A 131 -16.66 -8.56 4.23
N LYS A 132 -16.38 -9.87 4.06
CA LYS A 132 -17.35 -10.94 4.34
C LYS A 132 -17.72 -11.03 5.82
N MET A 133 -16.87 -10.59 6.75
CA MET A 133 -17.25 -10.51 8.17
C MET A 133 -18.35 -9.50 8.46
N ALA A 134 -18.48 -8.47 7.63
CA ALA A 134 -19.45 -7.40 7.84
C ALA A 134 -20.84 -7.71 7.27
N LYS A 135 -21.02 -8.88 6.65
CA LYS A 135 -22.28 -9.36 6.06
C LYS A 135 -22.91 -10.44 6.93
#